data_AF-A0A920E5N0-F1
#
_entry.id   AF-A0A920E5N0-F1
#
_cell.length_a   1.000
_cell.length_b   1.000
_cell.length_c   1.000
_cell.angle_alpha   90.00
_cell.angle_beta   90.00
_cell.angle_gamma   90.00
#
_symmetry.space_group_name_H-M   'P 1'
#
loop_
_entity.id
_entity.type
_entity.pdbx_description
1 polymer ?
#
loop_
_entity_poly.entity_id
_entity_poly.type
_entity_poly.pdbx_seq_one_letter_code
_entity_poly.pdbx_strand_id
1 'polypeptide(L)'
;MKGYHKYYLNLLLIIIGVSYHHFFFFLHDKKSNSTIKATISINKDENVEAYNPMIFGGFLEHFGKQIYGGVFDPGSPLQMKKDFELM
;
A
#
# COMPACT_ATOMS: atom_id res chain seq x y z
N MET A 1 58.20 -33.76 17.84
CA MET A 1 56.72 -33.74 17.78
C MET A 1 56.10 -32.46 18.39
N LYS A 2 56.74 -31.28 18.31
CA LYS A 2 56.24 -30.02 18.92
C LYS A 2 55.57 -29.03 17.93
N GLY A 3 55.66 -29.29 16.62
CA GLY A 3 55.11 -28.40 15.59
C GLY A 3 53.59 -28.44 15.49
N TYR A 4 53.00 -29.65 15.50
CA TYR A 4 51.56 -29.88 15.30
C TYR A 4 50.67 -29.18 16.35
N HIS A 5 51.08 -29.12 17.61
CA HIS A 5 50.30 -28.48 18.69
C HIS A 5 50.03 -26.98 18.44
N LYS A 6 50.98 -26.26 17.85
CA LYS A 6 50.82 -24.83 17.56
C LYS A 6 49.82 -24.59 16.42
N TYR A 7 49.75 -25.51 15.46
CA TYR A 7 48.77 -25.45 14.37
C TYR A 7 47.34 -25.70 14.85
N TYR A 8 47.13 -26.69 15.71
CA TYR A 8 45.80 -26.95 16.30
C TYR A 8 45.33 -25.80 17.19
N LEU A 9 46.23 -25.18 17.96
CA LEU A 9 45.90 -24.02 18.79
C LEU A 9 45.51 -22.81 17.94
N ASN A 10 46.25 -22.52 16.86
CA ASN A 10 45.91 -21.44 15.93
C ASN A 10 44.58 -21.71 15.20
N LEU A 11 44.33 -22.96 14.79
CA LEU A 11 43.08 -23.35 14.15
C LEU A 11 41.89 -23.18 15.11
N LEU A 12 42.05 -23.55 16.38
CA LEU A 12 41.03 -23.35 17.42
C LEU A 12 40.70 -21.86 17.61
N LEU A 13 41.73 -21.00 17.68
CA LEU A 13 41.54 -19.55 17.84
C LEU A 13 40.82 -18.91 16.66
N ILE A 14 41.09 -19.36 15.43
CA ILE A 14 40.38 -18.91 14.23
C ILE A 14 38.92 -19.34 14.27
N ILE A 15 38.63 -20.61 14.61
CA ILE A 15 37.25 -21.12 14.70
C ILE A 15 36.45 -20.34 15.75
N ILE A 16 37.07 -20.08 16.91
CA ILE A 16 36.46 -19.29 17.98
C ILE A 16 36.18 -17.85 17.50
N GLY A 17 37.16 -17.20 16.86
CA GLY A 17 37.00 -15.84 16.35
C GLY A 17 35.91 -15.71 15.29
N VAL A 18 35.86 -16.65 14.34
CA VAL A 18 34.81 -16.70 13.30
C VAL A 18 33.44 -16.97 13.92
N SER A 19 33.37 -17.85 14.92
CA SER A 19 32.13 -18.15 15.65
C SER A 19 31.60 -16.92 16.39
N TYR A 20 32.47 -16.18 17.10
CA TYR A 20 32.10 -14.93 17.74
C TYR A 20 31.66 -13.86 16.74
N HIS A 21 32.32 -13.75 15.58
CA HIS A 21 31.95 -12.78 14.57
C HIS A 21 30.60 -13.09 13.92
N HIS A 22 30.30 -14.36 13.65
CA HIS A 22 28.98 -14.81 13.19
C HIS A 22 27.90 -14.57 14.24
N PHE A 23 28.19 -14.89 15.51
CA PHE A 23 27.27 -14.69 16.62
C PHE A 23 26.97 -13.20 16.86
N PHE A 24 27.99 -12.34 16.82
CA PHE A 24 27.83 -10.90 16.99
C PHE A 24 27.01 -10.26 15.85
N PHE A 25 27.25 -10.69 14.61
CA PHE A 25 26.48 -10.23 13.45
C PHE A 25 25.00 -10.64 13.55
N PHE A 26 24.71 -11.86 14.02
CA PHE A 26 23.35 -12.35 14.24
C PHE A 26 22.59 -11.58 15.34
N LEU A 27 23.30 -11.08 16.37
CA LEU A 27 22.68 -10.26 17.41
C LEU A 27 22.30 -8.85 16.95
N HIS A 28 22.93 -8.32 15.89
CA HIS A 28 22.67 -6.97 15.41
C HIS A 28 21.41 -6.85 14.53
N ASP A 29 20.86 -7.97 14.04
CA ASP A 29 19.71 -7.98 13.14
C ASP A 29 18.37 -8.28 13.84
N LYS A 30 18.14 -7.64 14.99
CA LYS A 30 16.78 -7.56 15.55
C LYS A 30 16.16 -6.21 15.23
N LYS A 31 15.89 -5.97 13.94
CA LYS A 31 15.02 -4.87 13.53
C LYS A 31 13.58 -5.19 13.93
N SER A 32 13.08 -4.52 14.96
CA SER A 32 11.68 -4.60 15.38
C SER A 32 10.78 -4.13 14.23
N ASN A 33 10.01 -5.05 13.66
CA ASN A 33 8.93 -4.73 12.72
C ASN A 33 7.77 -4.09 13.50
N SER A 34 7.93 -2.81 13.87
CA SER A 34 6.82 -2.06 14.47
C SER A 34 5.78 -1.78 13.39
N THR A 35 4.58 -2.30 13.60
CA THR A 35 3.42 -1.98 12.75
C THR A 35 2.95 -0.57 13.11
N ILE A 36 2.94 0.35 12.14
CA ILE A 36 2.36 1.67 12.34
C ILE A 36 0.85 1.48 12.55
N LYS A 37 0.33 1.96 13.69
CA LYS A 37 -1.09 1.90 14.04
C LYS A 37 -1.64 3.31 14.20
N ALA A 38 -2.80 3.55 13.62
CA ALA A 38 -3.60 4.75 13.82
C ALA A 38 -4.96 4.37 14.40
N THR A 39 -5.48 5.21 15.31
CA THR A 39 -6.82 5.05 15.89
C THR A 39 -7.64 6.29 15.56
N ILE A 40 -8.87 6.09 15.09
CA ILE A 40 -9.82 7.17 14.81
C ILE A 40 -10.99 7.01 15.78
N SER A 41 -11.43 8.11 16.39
CA SER A 41 -12.62 8.16 17.23
C SER A 41 -13.58 9.20 16.65
N ILE A 42 -14.88 8.90 16.66
CA ILE A 42 -15.93 9.78 16.12
C ILE A 42 -16.86 10.13 17.27
N ASN A 43 -16.98 11.42 17.57
CA ASN A 43 -18.01 11.92 18.46
C ASN A 43 -19.29 12.17 17.66
N LYS A 44 -20.40 11.51 18.01
CA LYS A 44 -21.69 11.64 17.31
C LYS A 44 -22.55 12.78 17.84
N ASP A 45 -22.18 13.36 18.97
CA ASP A 45 -22.91 14.47 19.61
C ASP A 45 -22.47 15.84 19.04
N GLU A 46 -21.45 15.86 18.17
CA GLU A 46 -21.03 17.06 17.45
C GLU A 46 -22.07 17.46 16.38
N ASN A 47 -22.27 18.77 16.21
CA ASN A 47 -23.11 19.29 15.13
C ASN A 47 -22.43 19.08 13.78
N VAL A 48 -23.04 18.29 12.91
CA VAL A 48 -22.59 18.09 11.52
C VAL A 48 -23.34 19.08 10.62
N GLU A 49 -22.59 19.84 9.82
CA GLU A 49 -23.18 20.66 8.77
C GLU A 49 -23.66 19.78 7.61
N ALA A 50 -24.82 20.11 7.04
CA ALA A 50 -25.29 19.45 5.83
C ALA A 50 -24.30 19.75 4.69
N TYR A 51 -23.79 18.70 4.04
CA TYR A 51 -22.95 18.89 2.86
C TYR A 51 -23.81 19.34 1.68
N ASN A 52 -23.23 20.16 0.81
CA ASN A 52 -23.85 20.51 -0.46
C ASN A 52 -23.84 19.29 -1.40
N PRO A 53 -24.99 18.76 -1.88
CA PRO A 53 -25.00 17.59 -2.76
C PRO A 53 -24.22 17.78 -4.07
N MET A 54 -23.99 19.03 -4.51
CA MET A 54 -23.23 19.33 -5.71
C MET A 54 -21.74 18.93 -5.61
N ILE A 55 -21.21 18.62 -4.42
CA ILE A 55 -19.85 18.05 -4.29
C ILE A 55 -19.73 16.66 -4.94
N PHE A 56 -20.86 16.00 -5.23
CA PHE A 56 -20.93 14.73 -5.95
C PHE A 56 -21.31 14.91 -7.43
N GLY A 57 -21.30 16.15 -7.95
CA GLY A 57 -21.61 16.44 -9.34
C GLY A 57 -20.60 15.84 -10.31
N GLY A 58 -21.08 15.37 -11.46
CA GLY A 58 -20.26 14.96 -12.60
C GLY A 58 -20.13 16.07 -13.64
N PHE A 59 -19.11 15.98 -14.49
CA PHE A 59 -18.93 16.86 -15.63
C PHE A 59 -19.11 16.09 -16.94
N LEU A 60 -19.86 16.65 -17.87
CA LEU A 60 -20.16 16.07 -19.16
C LEU A 60 -19.92 17.09 -20.27
N GLU A 61 -19.00 16.77 -21.18
CA GLU A 61 -18.59 17.64 -22.27
C GLU A 61 -18.71 16.90 -23.61
N HIS A 62 -18.84 17.66 -24.70
CA HIS A 62 -18.74 17.15 -26.08
C HIS A 62 -17.28 16.78 -26.43
N PHE A 63 -16.68 15.91 -25.63
CA PHE A 63 -15.32 15.45 -25.80
C PHE A 63 -15.26 13.94 -25.98
N GLY A 64 -14.60 13.51 -27.06
CA GLY A 64 -14.48 12.10 -27.43
C GLY A 64 -15.84 11.41 -27.49
N LYS A 65 -15.98 10.32 -26.72
CA LYS A 65 -17.20 9.50 -26.65
C LYS A 65 -18.04 9.74 -25.39
N GLN A 66 -17.84 10.82 -24.66
CA GLN A 66 -18.62 11.09 -23.45
C GLN A 66 -20.11 11.31 -23.78
N ILE A 67 -20.41 12.06 -24.85
CA ILE A 67 -21.76 12.23 -25.41
C ILE A 67 -22.07 11.12 -26.41
N TYR A 68 -21.47 11.18 -27.60
CA TYR A 68 -21.78 10.28 -28.72
C TYR A 68 -21.04 8.94 -28.58
N GLY A 69 -21.79 7.85 -28.46
CA GLY A 69 -21.26 6.53 -28.10
C GLY A 69 -21.00 6.35 -26.60
N GLY A 70 -21.40 7.33 -25.78
CA GLY A 70 -21.39 7.28 -24.31
C GLY A 70 -22.81 7.31 -23.78
N VAL A 71 -23.23 8.45 -23.21
CA VAL A 71 -24.61 8.60 -22.70
C VAL A 71 -25.66 8.62 -23.81
N PHE A 72 -25.26 8.93 -25.05
CA PHE A 72 -26.13 8.93 -26.22
C PHE A 72 -25.56 8.01 -27.31
N ASP A 73 -26.22 6.89 -27.53
CA ASP A 73 -25.92 5.94 -28.60
C ASP A 73 -27.22 5.39 -29.23
N PRO A 74 -27.64 5.93 -30.39
CA PRO A 74 -28.84 5.50 -31.10
C PRO A 74 -28.81 4.06 -31.62
N GLY A 75 -27.64 3.44 -31.73
CA GLY A 75 -27.50 2.06 -32.17
C GLY A 75 -27.49 1.04 -31.04
N SER A 76 -27.53 1.49 -29.77
CA SER A 76 -27.35 0.62 -28.61
C SER A 76 -28.59 -0.25 -28.35
N PRO A 77 -28.42 -1.56 -28.06
CA PRO A 77 -29.53 -2.40 -27.64
C PRO A 77 -30.08 -2.02 -26.25
N LEU A 78 -29.34 -1.22 -25.48
CA LEU A 78 -29.75 -0.66 -24.19
C LEU A 78 -30.41 0.71 -24.34
N GLN A 79 -30.63 1.18 -25.57
CA GLN A 79 -31.30 2.44 -25.81
C GLN A 79 -32.73 2.35 -25.27
N MET A 80 -33.01 3.09 -24.20
CA MET A 80 -34.39 3.38 -23.86
C MET A 80 -34.97 4.29 -24.94
N LYS A 81 -36.11 3.90 -25.51
CA LYS A 81 -36.91 4.78 -26.38
C LYS A 81 -37.26 6.02 -25.55
N LYS A 82 -36.75 7.19 -25.91
CA LYS A 82 -36.83 8.37 -25.06
C LYS A 82 -37.47 9.54 -25.79
N ASP A 83 -38.72 9.81 -25.42
CA ASP A 83 -39.35 11.12 -25.53
C ASP A 83 -38.67 12.02 -24.47
N PHE A 84 -37.47 12.50 -24.79
CA PHE A 84 -36.74 13.44 -23.95
C PHE A 84 -37.51 14.77 -23.92
N GLU A 85 -38.40 14.96 -22.94
CA GLU A 85 -38.70 16.30 -22.46
C GLU A 85 -37.41 16.83 -21.82
N LEU A 86 -36.74 17.70 -22.57
CA LEU A 86 -35.68 18.57 -22.05
C LEU A 86 -36.28 19.39 -20.90
N MET A 87 -35.64 19.32 -19.73
CA MET A 87 -35.71 20.42 -18.76
C MET A 87 -35.09 21.67 -19.38
#